data_AF-A0AAU6GGV6-F1
#
_entry.id   AF-A0AAU6GGV6-F1
#
_cell.length_a   1.000
_cell.length_b   1.000
_cell.length_c   1.000
_cell.angle_alpha   90.00
_cell.angle_beta   90.00
_cell.angle_gamma   90.00
#
_symmetry.space_group_name_H-M   'P 1'
#
loop_
_entity.id
_entity.type
_entity.pdbx_description
1 polymer ?
#
loop_
_entity_poly.entity_id
_entity_poly.type
_entity_poly.pdbx_seq_one_letter_code
_entity_poly.pdbx_strand_id
1 'polypeptide(L)'
;MDQLSYSAAWLSRWRDEITGAVNSMMSNFEETYGYEPGTNEVRAAGEEDLRAARDYGREVLGFEDLLTFYESIREVVLPDVGNGCFVHPARDVLRRLAEEGPVFVPEADDPLGMVIASNGGGVLYVADWGGAIHRSRSASLDDAQFDKVADDLPRFLDDVRRCVVTFVETGATGDL
;
A
#
# COMPACT_ATOMS: atom_id res chain seq x y z
N MET A 1 -12.12 18.47 -14.96
CA MET A 1 -10.85 18.40 -14.22
C MET A 1 -10.30 17.04 -14.58
N ASP A 2 -9.30 16.99 -15.46
CA ASP A 2 -8.83 15.73 -16.04
C ASP A 2 -8.34 14.81 -14.91
N GLN A 3 -9.05 13.70 -14.71
CA GLN A 3 -8.55 12.59 -13.92
C GLN A 3 -7.32 12.08 -14.68
N LEU A 4 -6.13 12.47 -14.21
CA LEU A 4 -4.88 11.92 -14.73
C LEU A 4 -5.00 10.40 -14.70
N SER A 5 -4.82 9.76 -15.84
CA SER A 5 -4.70 8.31 -15.92
C SER A 5 -3.55 7.86 -15.00
N TYR A 6 -3.73 6.70 -14.37
CA TYR A 6 -2.70 6.11 -13.53
C TYR A 6 -1.35 6.06 -14.25
N SER A 7 -0.32 6.63 -13.63
CA SER A 7 0.98 6.90 -14.25
C SER A 7 2.00 7.36 -13.21
N ALA A 8 3.28 7.41 -13.57
CA ALA A 8 4.34 7.97 -12.72
C ALA A 8 4.07 9.43 -12.29
N ALA A 9 3.46 10.24 -13.17
CA ALA A 9 3.10 11.62 -12.84
C ALA A 9 1.96 11.67 -11.80
N TRP A 10 0.96 10.79 -11.95
CA TRP A 10 -0.10 10.64 -10.96
C TRP A 10 0.46 10.19 -9.60
N LEU A 11 1.37 9.19 -9.60
CA LEU A 11 2.02 8.67 -8.41
C LEU A 11 2.90 9.71 -7.71
N SER A 12 3.64 10.54 -8.46
CA SER A 12 4.40 11.65 -7.89
C SER A 12 3.50 12.64 -7.17
N ARG A 13 2.37 13.02 -7.80
CA ARG A 13 1.39 13.91 -7.17
C ARG A 13 0.77 13.29 -5.93
N TRP A 14 0.36 12.02 -6.02
CA TRP A 14 -0.19 11.24 -4.91
C TRP A 14 0.77 11.21 -3.71
N ARG A 15 2.06 10.94 -3.96
CA ARG A 15 3.12 10.98 -2.95
C ARG A 15 3.24 12.36 -2.31
N ASP A 16 3.29 13.41 -3.13
CA ASP A 16 3.48 14.78 -2.64
C ASP A 16 2.28 15.25 -1.79
N GLU A 17 1.04 14.86 -2.15
CA GLU A 17 -0.16 15.14 -1.35
C GLU A 17 -0.12 14.43 0.02
N ILE A 18 0.22 13.14 0.07
CA ILE A 18 0.35 12.40 1.32
C ILE A 18 1.49 12.96 2.18
N THR A 19 2.64 13.23 1.57
CA THR A 19 3.81 13.79 2.26
C THR A 19 3.49 15.15 2.87
N GLY A 20 2.76 16.00 2.13
CA GLY A 20 2.29 17.30 2.64
C GLY A 20 1.37 17.16 3.85
N ALA A 21 0.37 16.27 3.78
CA ALA A 21 -0.56 16.02 4.87
C ALA A 21 0.16 15.48 6.12
N VAL A 22 1.02 14.48 5.96
CA VAL A 22 1.79 13.88 7.04
C VAL A 22 2.72 14.90 7.70
N ASN A 23 3.49 15.68 6.92
CA ASN A 23 4.38 16.71 7.47
C ASN A 23 3.63 17.77 8.30
N SER A 24 2.41 18.12 7.88
CA SER A 24 1.56 19.03 8.65
C SER A 24 1.19 18.44 10.00
N MET A 25 0.85 17.15 10.06
CA MET A 25 0.56 16.44 11.31
C MET A 25 1.80 16.28 12.20
N MET A 26 2.94 15.93 11.62
CA MET A 26 4.20 15.71 12.35
C MET A 26 4.64 16.94 13.15
N SER A 27 4.32 18.13 12.66
CA SER A 27 4.71 19.40 13.32
C SER A 27 4.13 19.56 14.73
N ASN A 28 2.98 18.94 15.03
CA ASN A 28 2.31 19.02 16.34
C ASN A 28 2.12 17.63 16.98
N PHE A 29 2.84 16.62 16.49
CA PHE A 29 2.57 15.22 16.85
C PHE A 29 2.84 14.94 18.34
N GLU A 30 4.02 15.28 18.83
CA GLU A 30 4.41 15.03 20.23
C GLU A 30 3.50 15.77 21.22
N GLU A 31 3.07 16.99 20.88
CA GLU A 31 2.13 17.75 21.70
C GLU A 31 0.75 17.07 21.77
N THR A 32 0.31 16.46 20.66
CA THR A 32 -1.00 15.81 20.56
C THR A 32 -1.01 14.43 21.20
N TYR A 33 0.05 13.64 21.00
CA TYR A 33 0.08 12.21 21.34
C TYR A 33 1.01 11.86 22.51
N GLY A 34 1.91 12.77 22.91
CA GLY A 34 2.77 12.62 24.09
C GLY A 34 3.99 11.70 23.91
N TYR A 35 4.33 11.34 22.67
CA TYR A 35 5.51 10.55 22.31
C TYR A 35 6.07 10.96 20.94
N GLU A 36 7.36 10.69 20.70
CA GLU A 36 8.04 11.01 19.43
C GLU A 36 7.43 10.22 18.27
N PRO A 37 7.14 10.85 17.11
CA PRO A 37 6.64 10.13 15.96
C PRO A 37 7.69 9.16 15.42
N GLY A 38 7.22 8.07 14.84
CA GLY A 38 8.02 7.23 13.97
C GLY A 38 8.32 7.89 12.63
N THR A 39 9.03 7.17 11.76
CA THR A 39 9.29 7.60 10.39
C THR A 39 8.03 7.42 9.53
N ASN A 40 7.41 8.53 9.12
CA ASN A 40 6.23 8.54 8.25
C ASN A 40 6.59 9.08 6.86
N GLU A 41 6.80 8.19 5.90
CA GLU A 41 7.33 8.54 4.58
C GLU A 41 6.68 7.72 3.46
N VAL A 42 6.49 8.36 2.31
CA VAL A 42 6.29 7.69 1.03
C VAL A 42 7.59 7.83 0.24
N ARG A 43 8.32 6.72 0.08
CA ARG A 43 9.67 6.73 -0.46
C ARG A 43 9.67 6.54 -1.97
N ALA A 44 10.31 7.44 -2.70
CA ALA A 44 10.53 7.29 -4.14
C ALA A 44 11.43 6.07 -4.44
N ALA A 45 11.24 5.45 -5.59
CA ALA A 45 12.10 4.35 -6.04
C ALA A 45 13.51 4.84 -6.37
N GLY A 46 14.52 4.19 -5.81
CA GLY A 46 15.93 4.37 -6.17
C GLY A 46 16.43 3.33 -7.18
N GLU A 47 17.72 3.37 -7.54
CA GLU A 47 18.29 2.46 -8.55
C GLU A 47 18.13 0.97 -8.18
N GLU A 48 18.31 0.63 -6.90
CA GLU A 48 18.13 -0.74 -6.40
C GLU A 48 16.67 -1.18 -6.47
N ASP A 49 15.73 -0.28 -6.16
CA ASP A 49 14.30 -0.58 -6.21
C ASP A 49 13.84 -0.80 -7.66
N LEU A 50 14.41 -0.07 -8.63
CA LEU A 50 14.16 -0.31 -10.05
C LEU A 50 14.67 -1.68 -10.53
N ARG A 51 15.68 -2.27 -9.88
CA ARG A 51 16.08 -3.66 -10.16
C ARG A 51 15.01 -4.63 -9.67
N ALA A 52 14.53 -4.44 -8.44
CA ALA A 52 13.46 -5.27 -7.89
C ALA A 52 12.14 -5.12 -8.66
N ALA A 53 11.82 -3.91 -9.14
CA ALA A 53 10.65 -3.67 -10.00
C ALA A 53 10.75 -4.46 -11.33
N ARG A 54 11.93 -4.52 -11.95
CA ARG A 54 12.15 -5.35 -13.15
C ARG A 54 12.00 -6.84 -12.89
N ASP A 55 12.42 -7.31 -11.72
CA ASP A 55 12.22 -8.71 -11.33
C ASP A 55 10.74 -8.99 -11.05
N TYR A 56 10.02 -8.03 -10.45
CA TYR A 56 8.57 -8.10 -10.29
C TYR A 56 7.84 -8.17 -11.64
N GLY A 57 8.24 -7.35 -12.62
CA GLY A 57 7.64 -7.38 -13.96
C GLY A 57 7.87 -8.69 -14.74
N ARG A 58 8.72 -9.60 -14.25
CA ARG A 58 8.92 -10.95 -14.82
C ARG A 58 8.13 -12.03 -14.07
N GLU A 59 7.57 -11.70 -12.92
CA GLU A 59 6.76 -12.61 -12.13
C GLU A 59 5.41 -12.84 -12.80
N VAL A 60 4.92 -14.09 -12.79
CA VAL A 60 3.67 -14.48 -13.48
C VAL A 60 2.46 -13.80 -12.86
N LEU A 61 2.49 -13.61 -11.53
CA LEU A 61 1.45 -12.89 -10.79
C LEU A 61 1.62 -11.37 -10.83
N GLY A 62 2.66 -10.87 -11.49
CA GLY A 62 2.89 -9.44 -11.66
C GLY A 62 1.84 -8.79 -12.57
N PHE A 63 1.40 -7.58 -12.23
CA PHE A 63 0.49 -6.79 -13.05
C PHE A 63 0.99 -5.35 -13.25
N GLU A 64 0.56 -4.73 -14.34
CA GLU A 64 1.14 -3.47 -14.86
C GLU A 64 1.02 -2.31 -13.88
N ASP A 65 -0.11 -2.20 -13.18
CA ASP A 65 -0.33 -1.07 -12.27
C ASP A 65 0.63 -1.12 -11.06
N LEU A 66 0.85 -2.30 -10.48
CA LEU A 66 1.78 -2.44 -9.37
C LEU A 66 3.24 -2.37 -9.81
N LEU A 67 3.56 -2.81 -11.03
CA LEU A 67 4.86 -2.54 -11.63
C LEU A 67 5.11 -1.02 -11.75
N THR A 68 4.14 -0.28 -12.29
CA THR A 68 4.21 1.19 -12.41
C THR A 68 4.37 1.86 -11.04
N PHE A 69 3.72 1.32 -10.00
CA PHE A 69 3.93 1.74 -8.62
C PHE A 69 5.38 1.55 -8.22
N TYR A 70 5.94 0.34 -8.36
CA TYR A 70 7.32 0.04 -7.93
C TYR A 70 8.41 0.74 -8.72
N GLU A 71 8.13 1.14 -9.96
CA GLU A 71 9.04 1.98 -10.74
C GLU A 71 9.06 3.44 -10.24
N SER A 72 8.02 3.89 -9.53
CA SER A 72 7.88 5.27 -9.06
C SER A 72 8.12 5.42 -7.55
N ILE A 73 7.64 4.46 -6.77
CA ILE A 73 7.56 4.46 -5.31
C ILE A 73 8.10 3.12 -4.82
N ARG A 74 9.10 3.20 -3.95
CA ARG A 74 9.68 2.02 -3.29
C ARG A 74 8.68 1.42 -2.30
N GLU A 75 8.20 2.23 -1.37
CA GLU A 75 7.36 1.78 -0.26
C GLU A 75 6.60 2.95 0.37
N VAL A 76 5.53 2.61 1.08
CA VAL A 76 4.80 3.51 1.97
C VAL A 76 5.02 3.02 3.39
N VAL A 77 5.46 3.89 4.28
CA VAL A 77 5.70 3.59 5.69
C VAL A 77 5.07 4.70 6.51
N LEU A 78 3.84 4.49 6.98
CA LEU A 78 3.07 5.50 7.73
C LEU A 78 2.57 4.91 9.06
N PRO A 79 3.46 4.59 10.01
CA PRO A 79 3.10 3.91 11.26
C PRO A 79 2.19 4.75 12.17
N ASP A 80 2.26 6.08 12.10
CA ASP A 80 1.53 6.97 13.00
C ASP A 80 0.20 7.47 12.42
N VAL A 81 -0.16 7.04 11.21
CA VAL A 81 -1.44 7.36 10.60
C VAL A 81 -2.46 6.26 10.94
N GLY A 82 -3.36 6.55 11.87
CA GLY A 82 -4.37 5.59 12.35
C GLY A 82 -3.77 4.30 12.90
N ASN A 83 -4.14 3.14 12.32
CA ASN A 83 -3.58 1.83 12.67
C ASN A 83 -2.24 1.53 11.94
N GLY A 84 -1.71 2.50 11.21
CA GLY A 84 -0.57 2.35 10.32
C GLY A 84 -0.97 1.97 8.90
N CYS A 85 -0.24 2.48 7.92
CA CYS A 85 -0.40 2.12 6.50
C CYS A 85 0.95 1.78 5.88
N PHE A 86 1.09 0.55 5.38
CA PHE A 86 2.32 0.06 4.77
C PHE A 86 2.04 -0.52 3.40
N VAL A 87 2.73 -0.01 2.37
CA VAL A 87 2.82 -0.65 1.05
C VAL A 87 4.24 -1.15 0.91
N HIS A 88 4.38 -2.48 0.82
CA HIS A 88 5.67 -3.16 0.88
C HIS A 88 6.45 -3.01 -0.41
N PRO A 89 7.79 -2.91 -0.33
CA PRO A 89 8.62 -2.80 -1.51
C PRO A 89 8.62 -4.11 -2.32
N ALA A 90 8.82 -3.99 -3.64
CA ALA A 90 8.83 -5.12 -4.57
C ALA A 90 9.69 -6.30 -4.08
N ARG A 91 10.89 -6.02 -3.54
CA ARG A 91 11.79 -7.04 -3.01
C ARG A 91 11.16 -7.87 -1.89
N ASP A 92 10.35 -7.27 -1.03
CA ASP A 92 9.75 -7.95 0.11
C ASP A 92 8.53 -8.75 -0.32
N VAL A 93 7.77 -8.23 -1.29
CA VAL A 93 6.67 -8.96 -1.94
C VAL A 93 7.20 -10.19 -2.67
N LEU A 94 8.24 -10.05 -3.47
CA LEU A 94 8.88 -11.16 -4.19
C LEU A 94 9.50 -12.19 -3.24
N ARG A 95 10.21 -11.72 -2.20
CA ARG A 95 10.77 -12.61 -1.18
C ARG A 95 9.67 -13.43 -0.51
N ARG A 96 8.58 -12.78 -0.10
CA ARG A 96 7.44 -13.46 0.52
C ARG A 96 6.80 -14.47 -0.42
N LEU A 97 6.60 -14.11 -1.69
CA LEU A 97 6.08 -15.03 -2.69
C LEU A 97 6.99 -16.27 -2.85
N ALA A 98 8.30 -16.09 -2.84
CA ALA A 98 9.25 -17.20 -2.95
C ALA A 98 9.29 -18.10 -1.70
N GLU A 99 9.13 -17.51 -0.51
CA GLU A 99 9.21 -18.21 0.78
C GLU A 99 7.90 -18.89 1.17
N GLU A 100 6.76 -18.23 0.96
CA GLU A 100 5.43 -18.65 1.43
C GLU A 100 4.51 -19.12 0.31
N GLY A 101 4.83 -18.79 -0.95
CA GLY A 101 3.96 -19.03 -2.09
C GLY A 101 2.87 -17.96 -2.26
N PRO A 102 2.03 -18.08 -3.31
CA PRO A 102 0.93 -17.17 -3.53
C PRO A 102 -0.19 -17.37 -2.50
N VAL A 103 -0.91 -16.29 -2.21
CA VAL A 103 -2.09 -16.34 -1.36
C VAL A 103 -3.30 -16.77 -2.17
N PHE A 104 -4.04 -17.74 -1.65
CA PHE A 104 -5.32 -18.15 -2.24
C PHE A 104 -6.45 -17.26 -1.73
N VAL A 105 -7.16 -16.57 -2.62
CA VAL A 105 -8.30 -15.69 -2.36
C VAL A 105 -9.56 -16.34 -2.96
N PRO A 106 -10.36 -17.08 -2.18
CA PRO A 106 -11.40 -17.97 -2.73
C PRO A 106 -12.51 -17.29 -3.52
N GLU A 107 -12.81 -16.02 -3.20
CA GLU A 107 -13.92 -15.24 -3.79
C GLU A 107 -13.45 -14.30 -4.91
N ALA A 108 -12.16 -14.29 -5.26
CA ALA A 108 -11.63 -13.52 -6.38
C ALA A 108 -11.87 -14.24 -7.72
N ASP A 109 -12.04 -13.47 -8.79
CA ASP A 109 -12.14 -14.00 -10.15
C ASP A 109 -10.86 -14.76 -10.54
N ASP A 110 -9.70 -14.23 -10.14
CA ASP A 110 -8.41 -14.89 -10.20
C ASP A 110 -7.89 -15.17 -8.78
N PRO A 111 -7.97 -16.42 -8.28
CA PRO A 111 -7.88 -16.69 -6.85
C PRO A 111 -6.44 -16.74 -6.31
N LEU A 112 -5.42 -16.36 -7.09
CA LEU A 112 -4.03 -16.30 -6.64
C LEU A 112 -3.58 -14.85 -6.57
N GLY A 113 -2.93 -14.50 -5.47
CA GLY A 113 -2.43 -13.15 -5.25
C GLY A 113 -1.15 -13.07 -4.45
N MET A 114 -0.68 -11.84 -4.27
CA MET A 114 0.50 -11.51 -3.49
C MET A 114 0.13 -10.53 -2.38
N VAL A 115 0.72 -10.68 -1.20
CA VAL A 115 0.59 -9.67 -0.14
C VAL A 115 1.43 -8.46 -0.52
N ILE A 116 0.78 -7.31 -0.72
CA ILE A 116 1.43 -6.07 -1.18
C ILE A 116 1.47 -4.99 -0.11
N ALA A 117 0.62 -5.09 0.90
CA ALA A 117 0.47 -4.08 1.92
C ALA A 117 -0.03 -4.68 3.24
N SER A 118 0.05 -3.90 4.31
CA SER A 118 -0.48 -4.24 5.62
C SER A 118 -0.85 -2.99 6.42
N ASN A 119 -1.60 -3.18 7.50
CA ASN A 119 -1.68 -2.22 8.59
C ASN A 119 -0.93 -2.76 9.82
N GLY A 120 -0.50 -1.88 10.71
CA GLY A 120 0.22 -2.28 11.93
C GLY A 120 -0.62 -3.12 12.90
N GLY A 121 -1.92 -3.24 12.66
CA GLY A 121 -2.89 -4.03 13.43
C GLY A 121 -3.04 -5.48 12.97
N GLY A 122 -2.23 -5.94 12.02
CA GLY A 122 -2.22 -7.33 11.54
C GLY A 122 -3.11 -7.58 10.32
N VAL A 123 -3.78 -6.57 9.76
CA VAL A 123 -4.47 -6.72 8.47
C VAL A 123 -3.44 -6.76 7.35
N LEU A 124 -3.65 -7.66 6.39
CA LEU A 124 -2.87 -7.79 5.17
C LEU A 124 -3.75 -7.43 3.97
N TYR A 125 -3.14 -6.80 2.96
CA TYR A 125 -3.78 -6.53 1.68
C TYR A 125 -3.11 -7.35 0.59
N VAL A 126 -3.93 -8.11 -0.13
CA VAL A 126 -3.52 -9.01 -1.19
C VAL A 126 -4.00 -8.44 -2.52
N ALA A 127 -3.07 -8.25 -3.45
CA ALA A 127 -3.45 -8.01 -4.84
C ALA A 127 -3.62 -9.36 -5.52
N ASP A 128 -4.80 -9.61 -6.07
CA ASP A 128 -5.04 -10.78 -6.91
C ASP A 128 -4.42 -10.59 -8.31
N TRP A 129 -4.40 -11.65 -9.11
CA TRP A 129 -3.81 -11.60 -10.44
C TRP A 129 -4.57 -10.68 -11.41
N GLY A 130 -5.86 -10.42 -11.16
CA GLY A 130 -6.67 -9.45 -11.89
C GLY A 130 -6.40 -8.00 -11.49
N GLY A 131 -5.61 -7.77 -10.43
CA GLY A 131 -5.25 -6.45 -9.91
C GLY A 131 -6.21 -5.89 -8.87
N ALA A 132 -7.25 -6.64 -8.48
CA ALA A 132 -8.14 -6.22 -7.40
C ALA A 132 -7.47 -6.44 -6.05
N ILE A 133 -7.81 -5.58 -5.08
CA ILE A 133 -7.19 -5.57 -3.76
C ILE A 133 -8.16 -6.11 -2.72
N HIS A 134 -7.67 -7.08 -1.95
CA HIS A 134 -8.41 -7.83 -0.95
C HIS A 134 -7.80 -7.64 0.43
N ARG A 135 -8.63 -7.34 1.42
CA ARG A 135 -8.23 -7.13 2.80
C ARG A 135 -8.49 -8.39 3.62
N SER A 136 -7.49 -8.88 4.36
CA SER A 136 -7.69 -10.00 5.27
C SER A 136 -8.52 -9.59 6.49
N ARG A 137 -9.41 -10.47 6.95
CA ARG A 137 -10.15 -10.30 8.22
C ARG A 137 -9.35 -10.74 9.45
N SER A 138 -8.24 -11.44 9.24
CA SER A 138 -7.35 -11.98 10.27
C SER A 138 -5.88 -11.70 9.97
N ALA A 139 -5.06 -11.78 11.01
CA ALA A 139 -3.61 -11.63 10.90
C ALA A 139 -2.85 -12.86 10.40
N SER A 140 -3.51 -14.03 10.38
CA SER A 140 -3.00 -15.23 9.71
C SER A 140 -3.66 -15.38 8.35
N LEU A 141 -2.90 -15.87 7.36
CA LEU A 141 -3.35 -16.18 6.01
C LEU A 141 -3.89 -17.61 5.87
N ASP A 142 -3.52 -18.52 6.78
CA ASP A 142 -3.79 -19.97 6.64
C ASP A 142 -5.29 -20.31 6.52
N ASP A 143 -6.16 -19.46 7.09
CA ASP A 143 -7.63 -19.56 7.02
C ASP A 143 -8.28 -18.16 6.88
N ALA A 144 -7.55 -17.21 6.28
CA ALA A 144 -8.05 -15.85 6.14
C ALA A 144 -9.29 -15.80 5.26
N GLN A 145 -10.30 -15.09 5.74
CA GLN A 145 -11.35 -14.56 4.88
C GLN A 145 -10.91 -13.19 4.35
N PHE A 146 -11.34 -12.90 3.13
CA PHE A 146 -10.94 -11.70 2.42
C PHE A 146 -12.18 -10.88 2.05
N ASP A 147 -12.09 -9.57 2.25
CA ASP A 147 -13.03 -8.60 1.72
C ASP A 147 -12.39 -7.91 0.52
N LYS A 148 -13.04 -7.89 -0.64
CA LYS A 148 -12.59 -7.03 -1.74
C LYS A 148 -12.81 -5.57 -1.35
N VAL A 149 -11.73 -4.79 -1.29
CA VAL A 149 -11.74 -3.38 -0.87
C VAL A 149 -11.52 -2.41 -2.02
N ALA A 150 -10.87 -2.86 -3.11
CA ALA A 150 -10.73 -2.07 -4.32
C ALA A 150 -10.75 -2.96 -5.56
N ASP A 151 -11.34 -2.46 -6.64
CA ASP A 151 -11.35 -3.15 -7.93
C ASP A 151 -9.99 -3.07 -8.65
N ASP A 152 -9.15 -2.10 -8.29
CA ASP A 152 -7.82 -1.90 -8.87
C ASP A 152 -6.87 -1.17 -7.89
N LEU A 153 -5.57 -1.18 -8.21
CA LEU A 153 -4.54 -0.51 -7.41
C LEU A 153 -4.71 1.03 -7.36
N PRO A 154 -5.01 1.74 -8.47
CA PRO A 154 -5.26 3.19 -8.42
C PRO A 154 -6.36 3.58 -7.42
N ARG A 155 -7.45 2.81 -7.37
CA ARG A 155 -8.54 3.00 -6.42
C ARG A 155 -8.07 2.78 -4.98
N PHE A 156 -7.36 1.69 -4.72
CA PHE A 156 -6.77 1.42 -3.40
C PHE A 156 -5.86 2.57 -2.94
N LEU A 157 -4.99 3.08 -3.82
CA LEU A 157 -4.11 4.21 -3.50
C LEU A 157 -4.88 5.51 -3.24
N ASP A 158 -5.94 5.82 -3.99
CA ASP A 158 -6.79 6.98 -3.67
C ASP A 158 -7.48 6.82 -2.31
N ASP A 159 -7.92 5.61 -1.96
CA ASP A 159 -8.52 5.33 -0.66
C ASP A 159 -7.48 5.48 0.48
N VAL A 160 -6.22 5.05 0.27
CA VAL A 160 -5.10 5.35 1.19
C VAL A 160 -4.93 6.84 1.38
N ARG A 161 -4.86 7.60 0.29
CA ARG A 161 -4.71 9.07 0.33
C ARG A 161 -5.84 9.73 1.11
N ARG A 162 -7.08 9.33 0.85
CA ARG A 162 -8.26 9.86 1.54
C ARG A 162 -8.23 9.55 3.03
N CYS A 163 -7.83 8.33 3.41
CA CYS A 163 -7.69 7.94 4.80
C CYS A 163 -6.62 8.77 5.52
N VAL A 164 -5.46 8.96 4.90
CA VAL A 164 -4.38 9.80 5.45
C VAL A 164 -4.87 11.24 5.65
N VAL A 165 -5.45 11.85 4.61
CA VAL A 165 -5.93 13.24 4.70
C VAL A 165 -7.01 13.39 5.77
N THR A 166 -7.98 12.47 5.81
CA THR A 166 -9.06 12.51 6.81
C THR A 166 -8.52 12.36 8.23
N PHE A 167 -7.57 11.45 8.44
CA PHE A 167 -6.93 11.26 9.74
C PHE A 167 -6.17 12.52 10.17
N VAL A 168 -5.40 13.14 9.27
CA VAL A 168 -4.69 14.39 9.55
C VAL A 168 -5.65 15.53 9.88
N GLU A 169 -6.79 15.62 9.21
CA GLU A 169 -7.77 16.71 9.41
C GLU A 169 -8.62 16.54 10.67
N THR A 170 -8.93 15.29 11.05
CA THR A 170 -9.99 15.01 12.05
C THR A 170 -9.52 14.16 13.23
N GLY A 171 -8.36 13.51 13.13
CA GLY A 171 -7.92 12.46 14.05
C GLY A 171 -8.72 11.16 13.96
N ALA A 172 -9.73 11.08 13.09
CA ALA A 172 -10.56 9.90 12.94
C ALA A 172 -9.82 8.81 12.16
N THR A 173 -9.79 7.61 12.74
CA THR A 173 -9.32 6.40 12.04
C THR A 173 -10.40 5.93 11.08
N GLY A 174 -10.14 6.04 9.78
CA GLY A 174 -10.93 5.37 8.74
C GLY A 174 -10.47 3.92 8.57
N ASP A 175 -11.38 3.05 8.14
CA ASP A 175 -11.02 1.72 7.65
C ASP A 175 -10.56 1.83 6.20
N LEU A 176 -9.38 1.29 5.93
CA LEU A 176 -8.89 0.92 4.59
C LEU A 176 -9.43 -0.47 4.20
#